data_AF-W5YLM6-F1
#
_entry.id   AF-W5YLM6-F1
#
_cell.length_a   1.000
_cell.length_b   1.000
_cell.length_c   1.000
_cell.angle_alpha   90.00
_cell.angle_beta   90.00
_cell.angle_gamma   90.00
#
_symmetry.space_group_name_H-M   'P 1'
#
loop_
_entity.id
_entity.type
_entity.pdbx_description
1 polymer ?
#
loop_
_entity_poly.entity_id
_entity_poly.type
_entity_poly.pdbx_seq_one_letter_code
_entity_poly.pdbx_strand_id
1 'polypeptide(L)'
;MAVLGNDRFLGQYATLVRYRKFDPEMMNFNLQLREVERMLEWRPFDLVAMRRSTLLILDSQWEEACDMVEMMVQRYPRSAPIIIEKAVWVEGVDSTRLGQLAECADRGLSVWGRDIASVAEDNRRKLRTD
;
A
#
# COMPACT_ATOMS: atom_id res chain seq x y z
N MET A 1 32.94 -7.32 15.65
CA MET A 1 32.05 -6.88 16.75
C MET A 1 30.63 -6.86 16.23
N ALA A 2 29.84 -7.87 16.56
CA ALA A 2 28.43 -7.93 16.23
C ALA A 2 27.64 -7.35 17.40
N VAL A 3 26.98 -6.22 17.16
CA VAL A 3 25.90 -5.72 18.03
C VAL A 3 24.66 -5.55 17.16
N LEU A 4 24.15 -6.67 16.66
CA LEU A 4 22.78 -6.81 16.19
C LEU A 4 21.97 -7.38 17.37
N GLY A 5 21.73 -6.55 18.37
CA GLY A 5 21.02 -6.94 19.58
C GLY A 5 19.82 -6.02 19.83
N ASN A 6 18.63 -6.63 19.84
CA ASN A 6 17.40 -6.19 20.53
C ASN A 6 16.20 -5.65 19.75
N ASP A 7 15.98 -6.04 18.50
CA ASP A 7 14.65 -5.85 17.87
C ASP A 7 13.54 -6.72 18.50
N ARG A 8 13.90 -7.72 19.33
CA ARG A 8 12.93 -8.56 20.06
C ARG A 8 12.20 -7.84 21.20
N PHE A 9 12.74 -6.72 21.72
CA PHE A 9 12.17 -6.03 22.88
C PHE A 9 11.04 -5.05 22.52
N LEU A 10 11.04 -4.55 21.28
CA LEU A 10 10.08 -3.53 20.82
C LEU A 10 8.80 -4.13 20.20
N GLY A 11 8.72 -5.45 20.03
CA GLY A 11 7.58 -6.10 19.39
C GLY A 11 7.24 -5.47 18.02
N GLN A 12 5.95 -5.33 17.71
CA GLN A 12 5.45 -4.77 16.43
C GLN A 12 6.00 -3.35 16.10
N TYR A 13 6.53 -2.61 17.07
CA TYR A 13 7.14 -1.29 16.86
C TYR A 13 8.53 -1.35 16.23
N ALA A 14 9.31 -2.43 16.40
CA ALA A 14 10.57 -2.62 15.68
C ALA A 14 10.32 -2.66 14.16
N THR A 15 9.22 -3.27 13.74
CA THR A 15 8.83 -3.36 12.32
C THR A 15 8.50 -2.00 11.73
N LEU A 16 7.79 -1.13 12.45
CA LEU A 16 7.49 0.24 12.00
C LEU A 16 8.75 1.11 11.91
N VAL A 17 9.67 0.99 12.87
CA VAL A 17 10.97 1.69 12.83
C VAL A 17 11.83 1.17 11.68
N ARG A 18 11.85 -0.14 11.45
CA ARG A 18 12.61 -0.78 10.37
C ARG A 18 12.03 -0.43 8.99
N TYR A 19 10.71 -0.38 8.87
CA TYR A 19 10.01 0.10 7.68
C TYR A 19 10.29 1.59 7.41
N ARG A 20 10.24 2.45 8.43
CA ARG A 20 10.56 3.88 8.30
C ARG A 20 12.02 4.16 7.95
N LYS A 21 12.92 3.22 8.25
CA LYS A 21 14.35 3.28 7.86
C LYS A 21 14.61 2.70 6.46
N PHE A 22 13.60 2.13 5.81
CA PHE A 22 13.67 1.52 4.48
C PHE A 22 12.92 2.39 3.47
N ASP A 23 13.49 3.56 3.16
CA ASP A 23 12.94 4.44 2.12
C ASP A 23 13.00 3.76 0.74
N PRO A 24 12.00 3.98 -0.13
CA PRO A 24 11.97 3.36 -1.45
C PRO A 24 13.04 3.96 -2.33
N GLU A 25 13.87 3.10 -2.90
CA GLU A 25 14.80 3.48 -3.94
C GLU A 25 14.19 3.14 -5.31
N MET A 26 14.49 3.92 -6.34
CA MET A 26 14.04 3.66 -7.73
C MET A 26 14.82 2.52 -8.41
N MET A 27 15.40 1.61 -7.62
CA MET A 27 16.31 0.55 -8.04
C MET A 27 16.12 -0.70 -7.19
N ASN A 28 16.55 -1.86 -7.68
CA ASN A 28 16.56 -3.13 -6.94
C ASN A 28 15.18 -3.59 -6.43
N PHE A 29 14.12 -3.38 -7.22
CA PHE A 29 12.73 -3.71 -6.83
C PHE A 29 12.57 -5.13 -6.30
N ASN A 30 13.24 -6.14 -6.89
CA ASN A 30 13.21 -7.53 -6.42
C ASN A 30 13.67 -7.72 -4.96
N LEU A 31 14.72 -7.01 -4.53
CA LEU A 31 15.20 -7.05 -3.15
C LEU A 31 14.22 -6.36 -2.21
N GLN A 32 13.67 -5.23 -2.64
CA GLN A 32 12.67 -4.49 -1.88
C GLN A 32 11.37 -5.30 -1.72
N LEU A 33 10.91 -5.97 -2.77
CA LEU A 33 9.73 -6.84 -2.76
C LEU A 33 9.90 -8.01 -1.78
N ARG A 34 11.05 -8.71 -1.80
CA ARG A 34 11.34 -9.80 -0.86
C ARG A 34 11.30 -9.35 0.60
N GLU A 35 11.86 -8.18 0.89
CA GLU A 35 11.86 -7.65 2.26
C GLU A 35 10.44 -7.25 2.71
N VAL A 36 9.64 -6.69 1.80
CA VAL A 36 8.22 -6.38 2.05
C VAL A 36 7.38 -7.66 2.26
N GLU A 37 7.61 -8.72 1.47
CA GLU A 37 6.94 -10.01 1.63
C GLU A 37 7.25 -10.63 3.00
N ARG A 38 8.52 -10.64 3.40
CA ARG A 38 8.95 -11.08 4.73
C ARG A 38 8.27 -10.30 5.86
N MET A 39 8.00 -9.01 5.65
CA MET A 39 7.28 -8.18 6.64
C MET A 39 5.77 -8.46 6.66
N LEU A 40 5.14 -8.75 5.52
CA LEU A 40 3.71 -9.08 5.44
C LEU A 40 3.34 -10.36 6.19
N GLU A 41 4.25 -11.35 6.24
CA GLU A 41 4.05 -12.62 6.95
C GLU A 41 3.77 -12.46 8.46
N TRP A 42 4.26 -11.37 9.08
CA TRP A 42 4.20 -11.19 10.54
C TRP A 42 2.95 -10.43 11.04
N ARG A 43 2.24 -9.76 10.12
CA ARG A 43 0.88 -9.19 10.16
C ARG A 43 0.84 -8.20 9.00
N PRO A 44 -0.16 -8.21 8.13
CA PRO A 44 -0.27 -7.26 7.04
C PRO A 44 -0.64 -5.88 7.60
N PHE A 45 0.36 -5.16 8.09
CA PHE A 45 0.25 -3.76 8.45
C PHE A 45 -0.05 -2.96 7.17
N ASP A 46 -0.98 -2.02 7.28
CA ASP A 46 -1.55 -1.23 6.19
C ASP A 46 -0.44 -0.57 5.35
N LEU A 47 0.59 -0.06 6.03
CA LEU A 47 1.77 0.56 5.43
C LEU A 47 2.57 -0.42 4.56
N VAL A 48 2.71 -1.67 4.98
CA VAL A 48 3.48 -2.69 4.26
C VAL A 48 2.71 -3.15 3.01
N ALA A 49 1.39 -3.32 3.12
CA ALA A 49 0.54 -3.64 1.96
C ALA A 49 0.51 -2.51 0.93
N MET A 50 0.38 -1.27 1.40
CA MET A 50 0.48 -0.08 0.54
C MET A 50 1.83 -0.03 -0.16
N ARG A 51 2.93 -0.30 0.56
CA ARG A 51 4.26 -0.36 -0.03
C ARG A 51 4.41 -1.42 -1.11
N ARG A 52 3.89 -2.63 -0.85
CA ARG A 52 3.92 -3.71 -1.84
C ARG A 52 3.20 -3.29 -3.11
N SER A 53 2.00 -2.71 -2.99
CA SER A 53 1.26 -2.23 -4.17
C SER A 53 2.05 -1.19 -4.97
N THR A 54 2.72 -0.23 -4.30
CA THR A 54 3.56 0.77 -4.97
C THR A 54 4.75 0.15 -5.69
N LEU A 55 5.44 -0.82 -5.07
CA LEU A 55 6.58 -1.50 -5.69
C LEU A 55 6.16 -2.33 -6.90
N LEU A 56 5.01 -3.00 -6.83
CA LEU A 56 4.46 -3.76 -7.96
C LEU A 56 4.10 -2.84 -9.13
N ILE A 57 3.52 -1.66 -8.85
CA ILE A 57 3.25 -0.63 -9.88
C ILE A 57 4.56 -0.16 -10.53
N LEU A 58 5.58 0.16 -9.71
CA LEU A 58 6.88 0.62 -10.20
C LEU A 58 7.62 -0.44 -11.05
N ASP A 59 7.50 -1.72 -10.67
CA ASP A 59 8.07 -2.85 -11.42
C ASP A 59 7.17 -3.32 -12.59
N SER A 60 6.09 -2.58 -12.89
CA SER A 60 5.13 -2.92 -13.94
C SER A 60 4.44 -4.29 -13.79
N GLN A 61 4.38 -4.82 -12.57
CA GLN A 61 3.65 -6.04 -12.19
C GLN A 61 2.19 -5.69 -11.89
N TRP A 62 1.45 -5.33 -12.95
CA TRP A 62 0.13 -4.71 -12.84
C TRP A 62 -0.97 -5.64 -12.32
N GLU A 63 -0.90 -6.92 -12.63
CA GLU A 63 -1.88 -7.91 -12.18
C GLU A 63 -1.76 -8.10 -10.65
N GLU A 64 -0.54 -8.32 -10.16
CA GLU A 64 -0.26 -8.45 -8.74
C GLU A 64 -0.52 -7.14 -8.00
N ALA A 65 -0.24 -5.99 -8.61
CA ALA A 65 -0.56 -4.68 -8.05
C ALA A 65 -2.06 -4.53 -7.84
N CYS A 66 -2.86 -4.94 -8.84
CA CYS A 66 -4.32 -4.90 -8.78
C CYS A 66 -4.86 -5.78 -7.65
N ASP A 67 -4.39 -7.03 -7.53
CA ASP A 67 -4.78 -7.94 -6.45
C ASP A 67 -4.43 -7.38 -5.07
N MET A 68 -3.25 -6.76 -4.96
CA MET A 68 -2.80 -6.13 -3.72
C MET A 68 -3.67 -4.93 -3.33
N VAL A 69 -4.04 -4.08 -4.31
CA VAL A 69 -4.94 -2.94 -4.10
C VAL A 69 -6.32 -3.42 -3.69
N GLU A 70 -6.87 -4.41 -4.39
CA GLU A 70 -8.19 -4.97 -4.09
C GLU A 70 -8.23 -5.51 -2.64
N MET A 71 -7.28 -6.37 -2.26
CA MET A 71 -7.19 -6.92 -0.90
C MET A 71 -6.99 -5.83 0.16
N MET A 72 -6.13 -4.84 -0.10
CA MET A 72 -5.85 -3.76 0.83
C MET A 72 -7.10 -2.91 1.08
N VAL A 73 -7.82 -2.57 0.02
CA VAL A 73 -9.02 -1.73 0.09
C VAL A 73 -10.20 -2.48 0.73
N GLN A 74 -10.32 -3.80 0.53
CA GLN A 74 -11.27 -4.64 1.27
C GLN A 74 -11.06 -4.54 2.78
N ARG A 75 -9.82 -4.42 3.26
CA ARG A 75 -9.52 -4.31 4.70
C ARG A 75 -9.55 -2.87 5.20
N TYR A 76 -9.15 -1.93 4.34
CA TYR A 76 -8.97 -0.52 4.67
C TYR A 76 -9.62 0.37 3.63
N PRO A 77 -10.96 0.49 3.63
CA PRO A 77 -11.69 1.22 2.59
C PRO A 77 -11.18 2.64 2.37
N ARG A 78 -10.81 3.36 3.45
CA ARG A 78 -10.32 4.74 3.40
C ARG A 78 -9.03 4.93 2.59
N SER A 79 -8.27 3.88 2.37
CA SER A 79 -7.03 3.92 1.59
C SER A 79 -7.27 4.05 0.08
N ALA A 80 -8.43 3.61 -0.43
CA ALA A 80 -8.74 3.58 -1.86
C ALA A 80 -8.47 4.92 -2.58
N PRO A 81 -9.05 6.07 -2.18
CA PRO A 81 -8.79 7.33 -2.84
C PRO A 81 -7.32 7.78 -2.72
N ILE A 82 -6.64 7.43 -1.63
CA ILE A 82 -5.23 7.79 -1.41
C ILE A 82 -4.33 7.02 -2.38
N ILE A 83 -4.59 5.73 -2.58
CA ILE A 83 -3.83 4.90 -3.54
C ILE A 83 -3.94 5.47 -4.95
N ILE A 84 -5.16 5.81 -5.39
CA ILE A 84 -5.40 6.37 -6.73
C ILE A 84 -4.74 7.75 -6.86
N GLU A 85 -4.90 8.63 -5.87
CA GLU A 85 -4.25 9.95 -5.88
C GLU A 85 -2.72 9.84 -5.97
N LYS A 86 -2.12 8.87 -5.26
CA LYS A 86 -0.67 8.66 -5.26
C LYS A 86 -0.18 7.99 -6.55
N ALA A 87 -0.97 7.11 -7.16
CA ALA A 87 -0.61 6.44 -8.41
C ALA A 87 -0.40 7.43 -9.56
N VAL A 88 -1.11 8.58 -9.57
CA VAL A 88 -0.93 9.65 -10.57
C VAL A 88 0.51 10.17 -10.62
N TRP A 89 1.25 10.10 -9.50
CA TRP A 89 2.62 10.61 -9.41
C TRP A 89 3.69 9.57 -9.73
N VAL A 90 3.29 8.33 -10.08
CA VAL A 90 4.23 7.25 -10.37
C VAL A 90 4.56 7.23 -11.86
N GLU A 91 5.84 7.33 -12.18
CA GLU A 91 6.33 7.21 -13.55
C GLU A 91 5.96 5.84 -14.14
N GLY A 92 5.31 5.83 -15.30
CA GLY A 92 4.79 4.61 -15.94
C GLY A 92 3.31 4.29 -15.68
N VAL A 93 2.63 5.03 -14.80
CA VAL A 93 1.16 4.99 -14.69
C VAL A 93 0.55 5.95 -15.72
N ASP A 94 -0.03 5.42 -16.78
CA ASP A 94 -0.86 6.19 -17.72
C ASP A 94 -2.35 6.17 -17.32
N SER A 95 -3.20 6.84 -18.10
CA SER A 95 -4.65 6.90 -17.83
C SER A 95 -5.33 5.53 -17.86
N THR A 96 -4.82 4.58 -18.65
CA THR A 96 -5.36 3.22 -18.75
C THR A 96 -5.01 2.42 -17.49
N ARG A 97 -3.75 2.49 -17.05
CA ARG A 97 -3.29 1.86 -15.80
C ARG A 97 -3.97 2.47 -14.57
N LEU A 98 -4.18 3.78 -14.58
CA LEU A 98 -4.92 4.46 -13.52
C LEU A 98 -6.38 3.98 -13.47
N GLY A 99 -7.03 3.81 -14.63
CA GLY A 99 -8.38 3.23 -14.73
C GLY A 99 -8.45 1.80 -14.21
N GLN A 100 -7.48 0.95 -14.56
CA GLN A 100 -7.37 -0.41 -14.04
C GLN A 100 -7.24 -0.43 -12.51
N LEU A 101 -6.34 0.39 -11.94
CA LEU A 101 -6.19 0.49 -10.49
C LEU A 101 -7.47 0.96 -9.79
N ALA A 102 -8.20 1.90 -10.40
CA ALA A 102 -9.48 2.36 -9.88
C ALA A 102 -10.53 1.24 -9.88
N GLU A 103 -10.62 0.45 -10.95
CA GLU A 103 -11.51 -0.71 -10.99
C GLU A 103 -11.15 -1.76 -9.92
N CYS A 104 -9.87 -2.04 -9.69
CA CYS A 104 -9.43 -2.96 -8.63
C CYS A 104 -9.83 -2.45 -7.23
N ALA A 105 -9.66 -1.15 -6.99
CA ALA A 105 -10.07 -0.53 -5.74
C ALA A 105 -11.61 -0.56 -5.57
N ASP A 106 -12.39 -0.27 -6.60
CA ASP A 106 -13.86 -0.35 -6.54
C ASP A 106 -14.36 -1.79 -6.32
N ARG A 107 -13.75 -2.80 -6.96
CA ARG A 107 -14.03 -4.20 -6.65
C ARG A 107 -13.78 -4.52 -5.18
N GLY A 108 -12.67 -4.01 -4.62
CA GLY A 108 -12.37 -4.19 -3.20
C GLY A 108 -13.39 -3.49 -2.28
N LEU A 109 -13.87 -2.30 -2.66
CA LEU A 109 -14.89 -1.56 -1.90
C LEU A 109 -16.28 -2.17 -2.01
N SER A 110 -16.56 -2.94 -3.05
CA SER A 110 -17.87 -3.57 -3.27
C SER A 110 -18.32 -4.45 -2.09
N VAL A 111 -17.37 -5.06 -1.37
CA VAL A 111 -17.62 -5.83 -0.12
C VAL A 111 -18.31 -4.99 0.95
N TRP A 112 -18.10 -3.67 0.92
CA TRP A 112 -18.70 -2.71 1.83
C TRP A 112 -19.92 -1.98 1.24
N GLY A 113 -20.30 -2.29 -0.01
CA GLY A 113 -21.33 -1.55 -0.74
C GLY A 113 -20.93 -0.10 -1.03
N ARG A 114 -19.64 0.15 -1.23
CA ARG A 114 -19.07 1.49 -1.44
C ARG A 114 -18.27 1.55 -2.74
N ASP A 115 -17.96 2.77 -3.14
CA ASP A 115 -17.10 3.13 -4.26
C ASP A 115 -16.06 4.18 -3.83
N ILE A 116 -15.05 4.44 -4.67
CA ILE A 116 -13.98 5.40 -4.38
C ILE A 116 -14.55 6.78 -4.05
N ALA A 117 -15.58 7.23 -4.78
CA ALA A 117 -16.17 8.55 -4.64
C ALA A 117 -16.82 8.75 -3.26
N SER A 118 -17.66 7.81 -2.82
CA SER A 118 -18.32 7.84 -1.52
C SER A 118 -17.30 7.79 -0.37
N VAL A 119 -16.22 7.00 -0.51
CA VAL A 119 -15.12 6.96 0.47
C VAL A 119 -14.36 8.29 0.51
N ALA A 120 -14.06 8.88 -0.65
CA ALA A 120 -13.36 10.16 -0.73
C ALA A 120 -14.15 11.30 -0.06
N GLU A 121 -15.47 11.33 -0.21
CA GLU A 121 -16.34 12.28 0.47
C GLU A 121 -16.33 12.06 2.00
N ASP A 122 -16.47 10.81 2.44
CA ASP A 122 -16.42 10.47 3.87
C ASP A 122 -15.07 10.84 4.52
N ASN A 123 -13.95 10.62 3.82
CA ASN A 123 -12.62 11.00 4.27
C ASN A 123 -12.53 12.52 4.44
N ARG A 124 -12.97 13.30 3.43
CA ARG A 124 -12.97 14.77 3.47
C ARG A 124 -13.85 15.31 4.59
N ARG A 125 -15.02 14.72 4.83
CA ARG A 125 -15.91 15.12 5.93
C ARG A 125 -15.24 14.98 7.29
N LYS A 126 -14.55 13.85 7.53
CA LYS A 126 -13.90 13.57 8.81
C LYS A 126 -12.71 14.50 9.08
N LEU A 127 -11.93 14.83 8.06
CA LEU A 127 -10.80 15.76 8.18
C LEU A 127 -11.20 17.22 8.46
N ARG A 128 -12.46 17.60 8.24
CA ARG A 128 -12.98 18.95 8.53
C ARG A 128 -13.52 19.11 9.95
N THR A 129 -13.69 18.00 10.67
CA THR A 129 -14.22 17.95 12.03
C THR A 129 -13.16 17.78 13.11
N ASP A 130 -11.89 17.58 12.71
CA ASP A 130 -10.69 17.56 13.56
C ASP A 130 -9.94 18.89 13.44
#